data_AF-A0AAN6E934-F1
#
_entry.id   AF-A0AAN6E934-F1
#
_cell.length_a   1.000
_cell.length_b   1.000
_cell.length_c   1.000
_cell.angle_alpha   90.00
_cell.angle_beta   90.00
_cell.angle_gamma   90.00
#
_symmetry.space_group_name_H-M   'P 1'
#
loop_
_entity.id
_entity.type
_entity.pdbx_description
1 polymer ?
#
loop_
_entity_poly.entity_id
_entity_poly.type
_entity_poly.pdbx_seq_one_letter_code
_entity_poly.pdbx_strand_id
1 'polypeptide(L)'
;WRKQYRKYKPLTAAKKCVSCQLKKVKKAYHILCDDCARAKKVCAKCQDDGKIIDDFNPKSILEAQKDDQELERRLANMRERERRSYRRKIERGDIKPSDVPDLGDDDSDFDFTGSEDESSDEEKLA
;
A
#
# COMPACT_ATOMS: atom_id res chain seq x y z
N TRP A 1 -22.40 7.83 -2.06
CA TRP A 1 -23.04 8.61 -3.14
C TRP A 1 -22.29 9.89 -3.55
N ARG A 2 -22.18 10.98 -2.75
CA ARG A 2 -21.59 12.26 -3.25
C ARG A 2 -20.15 12.13 -3.79
N LYS A 3 -19.29 11.35 -3.11
CA LYS A 3 -17.93 11.05 -3.61
C LYS A 3 -17.94 10.09 -4.81
N GLN A 4 -18.65 8.97 -4.69
CA GLN A 4 -18.73 7.93 -5.74
C GLN A 4 -19.26 8.47 -7.08
N TYR A 5 -20.25 9.36 -7.06
CA TYR A 5 -20.85 9.94 -8.28
C TYR A 5 -20.24 11.30 -8.66
N ARG A 6 -19.06 11.68 -8.13
CA ARG A 6 -18.38 12.96 -8.43
C ARG A 6 -19.25 14.21 -8.20
N LYS A 7 -20.27 14.13 -7.34
CA LYS A 7 -21.15 15.24 -6.93
C LYS A 7 -20.65 15.92 -5.64
N TYR A 8 -19.36 15.81 -5.35
CA TYR A 8 -18.74 16.42 -4.18
C TYR A 8 -18.59 17.93 -4.41
N LYS A 9 -19.17 18.73 -3.50
CA LYS A 9 -19.09 20.19 -3.55
C LYS A 9 -18.19 20.68 -2.41
N PRO A 10 -16.95 21.13 -2.69
CA PRO A 10 -16.08 21.71 -1.68
C PRO A 10 -16.64 23.04 -1.15
N LEU A 11 -16.18 23.48 0.01
CA LEU A 11 -16.47 24.82 0.52
C LEU A 11 -15.52 25.82 -0.13
N THR A 12 -16.06 26.91 -0.64
CA THR A 12 -15.28 28.08 -1.09
C THR A 12 -14.90 28.98 0.08
N ALA A 13 -15.69 28.99 1.16
CA ALA A 13 -15.45 29.75 2.37
C ALA A 13 -15.80 28.93 3.62
N ALA A 14 -15.19 29.27 4.76
CA ALA A 14 -15.45 28.59 6.02
C ALA A 14 -16.90 28.80 6.50
N LYS A 15 -17.57 27.71 6.85
CA LYS A 15 -18.95 27.73 7.38
C LYS A 15 -18.94 27.99 8.90
N LYS A 16 -20.05 28.55 9.39
CA LYS A 16 -20.30 28.72 10.83
C LYS A 16 -20.49 27.35 11.50
N CYS A 17 -19.83 27.16 12.64
CA CYS A 17 -20.01 25.99 13.50
C CYS A 17 -21.28 26.13 14.34
N VAL A 18 -22.03 25.04 14.53
CA VAL A 18 -23.25 25.06 15.39
C VAL A 18 -22.91 25.26 16.88
N SER A 19 -21.77 24.77 17.36
CA SER A 19 -21.43 24.84 18.79
C SER A 19 -20.80 26.17 19.22
N CYS A 20 -19.90 26.74 18.42
CA CYS A 20 -19.18 27.97 18.78
C CYS A 20 -19.60 29.17 17.93
N GLN A 21 -20.45 28.98 16.92
CA GLN A 21 -20.96 30.03 16.02
C GLN A 21 -19.90 30.80 15.20
N LEU A 22 -18.62 30.46 15.38
CA LEU A 22 -17.50 31.00 14.60
C LEU A 22 -17.39 30.31 13.23
N LYS A 23 -16.88 31.05 12.22
CA LYS A 23 -16.58 30.54 10.87
C LYS A 23 -15.29 29.70 10.86
N LYS A 24 -15.30 28.54 11.52
CA LYS A 24 -14.13 27.64 11.65
C LYS A 24 -14.27 26.32 10.88
N VAL A 25 -15.42 26.04 10.26
CA VAL A 25 -15.65 24.79 9.54
C VAL A 25 -15.07 24.88 8.14
N LYS A 26 -13.93 24.22 7.91
CA LYS A 26 -13.22 24.23 6.61
C LYS A 26 -13.59 23.06 5.70
N LYS A 27 -14.07 21.96 6.28
CA LYS A 27 -14.39 20.71 5.55
C LYS A 27 -15.84 20.70 5.07
N ALA A 28 -16.08 20.13 3.89
CA ALA A 28 -17.43 20.04 3.34
C ALA A 28 -18.32 19.07 4.09
N TYR A 29 -19.59 19.44 4.19
CA TYR A 29 -20.64 18.70 4.89
C TYR A 29 -20.47 18.61 6.42
N HIS A 30 -19.46 19.25 6.99
CA HIS A 30 -19.29 19.34 8.43
C HIS A 30 -20.23 20.41 9.00
N ILE A 31 -20.76 20.13 10.19
CA ILE A 31 -21.66 21.00 10.95
C ILE A 31 -20.91 21.60 12.15
N LEU A 32 -19.91 20.89 12.67
CA LEU A 32 -19.08 21.29 13.78
C LEU A 32 -17.64 21.60 13.33
N CYS A 33 -16.97 22.44 14.12
CA CYS A 33 -15.53 22.68 14.00
C CYS A 33 -14.74 21.47 14.54
N ASP A 34 -13.51 21.24 14.07
CA ASP A 34 -12.69 20.10 14.52
C ASP A 34 -12.42 20.18 16.05
N ASP A 35 -12.25 21.38 16.61
CA ASP A 35 -12.06 21.59 18.06
C ASP A 35 -13.33 21.22 18.84
N CYS A 36 -14.48 21.61 18.31
CA CYS A 36 -15.79 21.39 18.90
C CYS A 36 -16.17 19.91 18.88
N ALA A 37 -15.84 19.23 17.79
CA ALA A 37 -16.04 17.79 17.62
C ALA A 37 -15.17 16.99 18.59
N ARG A 38 -13.89 17.38 18.76
CA ARG A 38 -12.98 16.76 19.74
C ARG A 38 -13.43 16.97 21.19
N ALA A 39 -13.83 18.19 21.55
CA ALA A 39 -14.29 18.50 22.90
C ALA A 39 -15.55 17.70 23.28
N LYS A 40 -16.47 17.52 22.33
CA LYS A 40 -17.74 16.79 22.55
C LYS A 40 -17.65 15.30 22.22
N LYS A 41 -16.53 14.83 21.66
CA LYS A 41 -16.32 13.45 21.17
C LYS A 41 -17.46 12.97 20.25
N VAL A 42 -17.87 13.81 19.31
CA VAL A 42 -18.91 13.50 18.31
C VAL A 42 -18.39 13.68 16.90
N CYS A 43 -18.99 12.99 15.93
CA CYS A 43 -18.66 13.16 14.52
C CYS A 43 -18.98 14.59 14.04
N ALA A 44 -17.99 15.28 13.45
CA ALA A 44 -18.15 16.65 12.96
C ALA A 44 -19.19 16.80 11.82
N LYS A 45 -19.61 15.69 11.21
CA LYS A 45 -20.54 15.63 10.08
C LYS A 45 -21.99 15.35 10.49
N CYS A 46 -22.23 14.34 11.32
CA CYS A 46 -23.57 13.88 11.70
C CYS A 46 -23.91 14.10 13.18
N GLN A 47 -22.96 14.52 14.02
CA GLN A 47 -23.13 14.72 15.46
C GLN A 47 -23.41 13.43 16.26
N ASP A 48 -23.39 12.27 15.60
CA ASP A 48 -23.45 10.98 16.28
C ASP A 48 -22.17 10.76 17.09
N ASP A 49 -22.37 10.23 18.30
CA ASP A 49 -21.41 9.79 19.31
C ASP A 49 -20.84 8.39 19.01
N GLY A 50 -21.07 7.88 17.79
CA GLY A 50 -20.50 6.63 17.30
C GLY A 50 -19.01 6.58 17.58
N LYS A 51 -18.61 5.56 18.35
CA LYS A 51 -17.24 5.24 18.79
C LYS A 51 -16.22 5.81 17.81
N ILE A 52 -15.54 6.88 18.21
CA ILE A 52 -14.46 7.47 17.43
C ILE A 52 -13.40 6.39 17.36
N ILE A 53 -13.34 5.69 16.23
CA ILE A 53 -12.31 4.72 15.99
C ILE A 53 -11.06 5.53 15.64
N ASP A 54 -10.15 5.65 16.60
CA ASP A 54 -8.83 6.24 16.39
C ASP A 54 -7.96 5.25 15.56
N ASP A 55 -8.42 4.90 14.36
CA ASP A 55 -7.72 3.95 13.48
C ASP A 55 -6.48 4.55 12.82
N PHE A 56 -6.25 5.86 12.99
CA PHE A 56 -5.09 6.53 12.43
C PHE A 56 -3.92 6.45 13.40
N ASN A 57 -3.36 5.25 13.57
CA ASN A 57 -1.99 5.10 14.06
C ASN A 57 -1.06 5.15 12.84
N PRO A 58 -0.50 6.33 12.47
CA PRO A 58 0.46 6.38 11.38
C PRO A 58 1.64 5.47 11.75
N LYS A 59 1.95 4.50 10.88
CA LYS A 59 3.13 3.66 11.05
C LYS A 59 4.35 4.54 11.28
N SER A 60 5.17 4.18 12.25
CA SER A 60 6.42 4.87 12.50
C SER A 60 7.32 4.79 11.27
N ILE A 61 8.23 5.76 11.11
CA ILE A 61 9.19 5.80 10.00
C ILE A 61 9.99 4.49 9.92
N LEU A 62 10.33 3.92 11.09
CA LEU A 62 11.06 2.66 11.21
C LEU A 62 10.23 1.46 10.74
N GLU A 63 8.94 1.41 11.02
CA GLU A 63 8.06 0.36 10.52
C GLU A 63 7.88 0.45 9.01
N ALA A 64 7.75 1.67 8.45
CA ALA A 64 7.69 1.85 7.01
C ALA A 64 8.96 1.34 6.31
N GLN A 65 10.15 1.63 6.87
CA GLN A 65 11.42 1.12 6.34
C GLN A 65 11.51 -0.42 6.39
N LYS A 66 10.99 -1.05 7.45
CA LYS A 66 10.96 -2.52 7.56
C LYS A 66 10.03 -3.13 6.52
N ASP A 67 8.86 -2.54 6.30
CA ASP A 67 7.91 -3.01 5.28
C ASP A 67 8.51 -2.93 3.87
N ASP A 68 9.28 -1.87 3.57
CA ASP A 68 9.98 -1.70 2.30
C ASP A 68 11.08 -2.77 2.12
N GLN A 69 11.90 -3.01 3.16
CA GLN A 69 12.93 -4.07 3.14
C GLN A 69 12.32 -5.46 2.95
N GLU A 70 11.19 -5.73 3.60
CA GLU A 70 10.49 -7.02 3.46
C GLU A 70 9.95 -7.20 2.05
N LEU A 71 9.36 -6.15 1.46
CA LEU A 71 8.91 -6.17 0.08
C LEU A 71 10.07 -6.43 -0.89
N GLU A 72 11.22 -5.78 -0.68
CA GLU A 72 12.42 -5.99 -1.49
C GLU A 72 12.93 -7.43 -1.39
N ARG A 73 12.95 -8.03 -0.20
CA ARG A 73 13.30 -9.44 0.00
C ARG A 73 12.38 -10.37 -0.79
N ARG A 74 11.05 -10.21 -0.65
CA ARG A 74 10.07 -11.03 -1.37
C ARG A 74 10.20 -10.89 -2.88
N LEU A 75 10.58 -9.71 -3.37
CA LEU A 75 10.80 -9.47 -4.80
C LEU A 75 12.16 -9.99 -5.30
N ALA A 76 13.14 -10.19 -4.43
CA ALA A 76 14.47 -10.67 -4.80
C ALA A 76 14.40 -12.08 -5.39
N ASN A 77 13.62 -12.98 -4.78
CA ASN A 77 13.58 -14.40 -5.12
C ASN A 77 12.59 -14.72 -6.27
N MET A 78 11.94 -13.68 -6.82
CA MET A 78 10.98 -13.81 -7.92
C MET A 78 11.65 -13.63 -9.29
N ARG A 79 11.08 -14.24 -10.33
CA ARG A 79 11.53 -14.00 -11.72
C ARG A 79 11.31 -12.53 -12.08
N GLU A 80 12.21 -11.96 -12.88
CA GLU A 80 12.18 -10.52 -13.26
C GLU A 80 10.83 -10.07 -13.84
N ARG A 81 10.16 -10.94 -14.62
CA ARG A 81 8.82 -10.69 -15.16
C ARG A 81 7.79 -10.48 -14.04
N GLU A 82 7.81 -11.33 -13.02
CA GLU A 82 6.88 -11.29 -11.89
C GLU A 82 7.19 -10.08 -11.02
N ARG A 83 8.48 -9.83 -10.74
CA ARG A 83 8.96 -8.64 -10.02
C ARG A 83 8.44 -7.34 -10.64
N ARG A 84 8.56 -7.17 -11.96
CA ARG A 84 8.03 -5.99 -12.69
C ARG A 84 6.50 -5.91 -12.69
N SER A 85 5.82 -7.05 -12.62
CA SER A 85 4.35 -7.10 -12.55
C SER A 85 3.87 -6.61 -11.19
N TYR A 86 4.45 -7.15 -10.11
CA TYR A 86 4.11 -6.75 -8.74
C TYR A 86 4.44 -5.29 -8.46
N ARG A 87 5.62 -4.79 -8.87
CA ARG A 87 5.96 -3.36 -8.75
C ARG A 87 4.90 -2.45 -9.38
N ARG A 88 4.45 -2.77 -10.59
CA ARG A 88 3.41 -2.01 -11.30
C ARG A 88 2.04 -2.07 -10.61
N LYS A 89 1.67 -3.25 -10.07
CA LYS A 89 0.39 -3.40 -9.34
C LYS A 89 0.40 -2.64 -8.01
N ILE A 90 1.53 -2.61 -7.31
CA ILE A 90 1.72 -1.83 -6.08
C ILE A 90 1.65 -0.33 -6.38
N GLU A 91 2.32 0.14 -7.43
CA GLU A 91 2.27 1.55 -7.87
C GLU A 91 0.84 1.99 -8.25
N ARG A 92 0.06 1.09 -8.85
CA ARG A 92 -1.37 1.35 -9.13
C ARG A 92 -2.26 1.33 -7.88
N GLY A 93 -1.79 0.70 -6.80
CA GLY A 93 -2.58 0.46 -5.59
C GLY A 93 -3.60 -0.67 -5.73
N ASP A 94 -3.43 -1.55 -6.71
CA ASP A 94 -4.31 -2.72 -6.92
C ASP A 94 -4.11 -3.79 -5.84
N ILE A 95 -2.89 -3.87 -5.28
CA ILE A 95 -2.48 -4.83 -4.25
C ILE A 95 -1.64 -4.13 -3.17
N LYS A 96 -1.62 -4.68 -1.96
CA LYS A 96 -0.74 -4.20 -0.88
C LYS A 96 0.61 -4.92 -0.91
N PRO A 97 1.70 -4.32 -0.39
CA PRO A 97 2.98 -5.00 -0.23
C PRO A 97 2.90 -6.34 0.52
N SER A 98 1.95 -6.46 1.46
CA SER A 98 1.68 -7.69 2.22
C SER A 98 1.20 -8.86 1.36
N ASP A 99 0.56 -8.58 0.23
CA ASP A 99 -0.10 -9.58 -0.61
C ASP A 99 0.86 -10.24 -1.61
N VAL A 100 2.12 -9.81 -1.65
CA VAL A 100 3.19 -10.43 -2.44
C VAL A 100 3.59 -11.75 -1.76
N PRO A 101 3.51 -12.90 -2.47
CA PRO A 101 3.90 -14.19 -1.91
C PRO A 101 5.38 -14.22 -1.49
N ASP A 102 5.67 -14.93 -0.39
CA ASP A 102 7.04 -15.23 0.03
C ASP A 102 7.40 -16.63 -0.49
N LEU A 103 8.28 -16.69 -1.49
CA LEU A 103 8.68 -17.95 -2.12
C LEU A 103 9.86 -18.63 -1.41
N GLY A 104 10.40 -18.05 -0.31
CA GLY A 104 11.57 -18.58 0.37
C GLY A 104 12.84 -18.58 -0.49
N ASP A 105 13.98 -18.90 0.12
CA ASP A 105 15.23 -19.18 -0.61
C ASP A 105 15.22 -20.64 -1.05
N ASP A 106 14.53 -20.95 -2.16
CA ASP A 106 14.75 -22.21 -2.87
C ASP A 106 15.92 -21.99 -3.84
N ASP A 107 17.13 -22.04 -3.26
CA ASP A 107 18.39 -22.08 -3.98
C ASP A 107 18.59 -23.50 -4.52
N SER A 108 17.72 -23.91 -5.46
CA SER A 108 17.91 -25.17 -6.17
C SER A 108 19.08 -24.97 -7.15
N ASP A 109 20.29 -25.14 -6.62
CA ASP A 109 21.54 -25.22 -7.35
C ASP A 109 21.44 -26.39 -8.34
N PHE A 110 20.98 -26.08 -9.56
CA PHE A 110 20.96 -27.03 -10.66
C PHE A 110 22.40 -27.15 -11.14
N ASP A 111 23.13 -28.04 -10.47
CA ASP A 111 24.50 -28.44 -10.79
C ASP A 111 24.50 -29.03 -12.20
N PHE A 112 24.91 -28.20 -13.18
CA PHE A 112 25.10 -28.60 -14.56
C PHE A 112 26.36 -29.46 -14.62
N THR A 113 26.21 -30.74 -14.24
CA THR A 113 27.29 -31.72 -14.27
C THR A 113 27.77 -31.86 -15.71
N GLY A 114 29.04 -31.52 -15.93
CA GLY A 114 29.69 -31.52 -17.24
C GLY A 114 29.58 -32.87 -17.95
N SER A 115 29.18 -32.83 -19.22
CA SER A 115 29.42 -33.92 -20.15
C SER A 115 30.73 -33.62 -20.86
N GLU A 116 31.83 -34.15 -20.32
CA GLU A 116 33.09 -34.34 -21.04
C GLU A 116 32.84 -35.45 -22.09
N ASP A 117 32.72 -35.07 -23.37
CA ASP A 117 32.70 -36.03 -24.47
C ASP A 117 34.12 -36.14 -25.04
N GLU A 118 34.92 -37.01 -24.40
CA GLU A 118 36.16 -37.56 -24.94
C GLU A 118 35.79 -38.58 -26.03
N SER A 119 36.03 -38.23 -27.30
CA SER A 119 35.95 -39.19 -28.42
C SER A 119 37.30 -39.31 -29.10
N SER A 120 38.00 -40.40 -28.77
CA SER A 120 39.27 -40.83 -29.34
C SER A 120 39.03 -41.93 -30.39
N ASP A 121 39.70 -41.76 -31.54
CA ASP A 121 40.20 -42.74 -32.53
C ASP A 121 39.22 -43.62 -33.37
N GLU A 122 39.40 -43.58 -34.70
CA GLU A 122 39.96 -44.73 -35.45
C GLU A 122 40.20 -44.46 -36.96
N GLU A 123 41.26 -45.09 -37.48
CA GLU A 123 41.82 -45.07 -38.84
C GLU A 123 40.85 -45.42 -39.99
N LYS A 124 41.11 -44.85 -41.17
CA LYS A 124 40.84 -45.56 -42.43
C LYS A 124 41.99 -45.41 -43.44
N LEU A 125 42.74 -46.50 -43.59
CA LEU A 125 43.46 -46.87 -44.81
C LEU A 125 42.47 -47.12 -45.96
N ALA A 126 42.73 -46.51 -47.12
CA ALA A 126 42.71 -47.12 -48.45
C ALA A 126 43.23 -46.10 -49.49
#